data_AF-A0AB74A553-F1
#
_entry.id   AF-A0AB74A553-F1
#
_cell.length_a   1.000
_cell.length_b   1.000
_cell.length_c   1.000
_cell.angle_alpha   90.00
_cell.angle_beta   90.00
_cell.angle_gamma   90.00
#
_symmetry.space_group_name_H-M   'P 1'
#
loop_
_entity.id
_entity.type
_entity.pdbx_description
1 polymer ?
#
loop_
_entity_poly.entity_id
_entity_poly.type
_entity_poly.pdbx_seq_one_letter_code
_entity_poly.pdbx_strand_id
1 'polypeptide(L)'
;MKTDNRARSKDVDRLSELLQDPHRNHRHDIWLWLYLDYYKEARLDLKTCNGLTMRDEIARSLKDQKLFQSRIPQEKDRLLLPNEKMEWITEDERQYRWLLREIEQMTGLRLPRGLVHLTGRDRLIAMIDLWDVDLAEKASEVELLHLDWLRHKAKDSEFEWFADKKDGEKRCACAWEWLQKNYLTPFSRQPPISNHQELLMFFDREDIGRNERTAMIREIKRRWSRKQFDERAADKKQVNVMLSKTVIVQLDALAEAHGMKRAQIIENLVRMEAEAGVYLTDD
;
A
#
# COMPACT_ATOMS: atom_id res chain seq x y z
N MET A 1 -52.25 11.67 36.50
CA MET A 1 -51.33 11.86 35.36
C MET A 1 -50.04 12.49 35.88
N LYS A 2 -49.06 11.66 36.25
CA LYS A 2 -47.68 12.06 36.50
C LYS A 2 -46.84 10.99 35.82
N THR A 3 -46.46 11.27 34.59
CA THR A 3 -45.55 10.43 33.81
C THR A 3 -44.16 10.58 34.39
N ASP A 4 -43.69 9.47 34.96
CA ASP A 4 -42.39 9.30 35.56
C ASP A 4 -41.32 9.46 34.46
N ASN A 5 -40.56 10.55 34.54
CA ASN A 5 -39.53 10.89 33.57
C ASN A 5 -38.25 10.12 33.90
N ARG A 6 -38.30 8.78 33.82
CA ARG A 6 -37.13 7.89 33.87
C ARG A 6 -36.62 7.65 32.44
N ALA A 7 -36.16 8.71 31.80
CA ALA A 7 -35.34 8.61 30.60
C ALA A 7 -33.88 8.38 31.01
N ARG A 8 -33.47 7.10 31.03
CA ARG A 8 -32.10 6.57 30.88
C ARG A 8 -30.95 7.51 31.33
N SER A 9 -30.55 7.38 32.60
CA SER A 9 -29.16 7.64 33.02
C SER A 9 -28.26 6.70 32.21
N LYS A 10 -27.57 7.21 31.18
CA LYS A 10 -26.43 6.51 30.57
C LYS A 10 -25.39 6.33 31.68
N ASP A 11 -25.01 5.10 31.98
CA ASP A 11 -23.95 4.76 32.94
C ASP A 11 -22.72 5.66 32.73
N VAL A 12 -22.55 6.62 33.64
CA VAL A 12 -21.31 7.38 33.75
C VAL A 12 -20.29 6.39 34.29
N ASP A 13 -19.25 6.10 33.50
CA ASP A 13 -18.20 5.20 33.99
C ASP A 13 -17.30 5.94 34.99
N ARG A 14 -16.54 5.16 35.77
CA ARG A 14 -15.66 5.69 36.82
C ARG A 14 -14.68 6.75 36.31
N LEU A 15 -14.23 6.62 35.06
CA LEU A 15 -13.31 7.60 34.47
C LEU A 15 -14.01 8.93 34.20
N SER A 16 -15.23 8.91 33.67
CA SER A 16 -16.04 10.11 33.47
C SER A 16 -16.38 10.82 34.78
N GLU A 17 -16.65 10.06 35.85
CA GLU A 17 -16.83 10.64 37.20
C GLU A 17 -15.55 11.32 37.72
N LEU A 18 -14.40 10.65 37.58
CA LEU A 18 -13.11 11.17 38.04
C LEU A 18 -12.68 12.43 37.28
N LEU A 19 -12.87 12.46 35.97
CA LEU A 19 -12.47 13.58 35.11
C LEU A 19 -13.51 14.70 35.06
N GLN A 20 -14.71 14.49 35.62
CA GLN A 20 -15.86 15.38 35.50
C GLN A 20 -16.20 15.70 34.03
N ASP A 21 -15.90 14.76 33.13
CA ASP A 21 -16.09 14.87 31.69
C ASP A 21 -17.11 13.81 31.22
N PRO A 22 -18.36 14.23 30.94
CA PRO A 22 -19.39 13.30 30.49
C PRO A 22 -19.19 12.84 29.05
N HIS A 23 -18.30 13.49 28.28
CA HIS A 23 -18.09 13.18 26.87
C HIS A 23 -16.94 12.19 26.71
N ARG A 24 -17.27 10.94 26.41
CA ARG A 24 -16.28 9.93 26.04
C ARG A 24 -15.61 10.34 24.73
N ASN A 25 -14.29 10.54 24.77
CA ASN A 25 -13.47 10.78 23.59
C ASN A 25 -12.38 9.70 23.53
N HIS A 26 -12.50 8.83 22.55
CA HIS A 26 -11.65 7.65 22.42
C HIS A 26 -10.17 8.00 22.24
N ARG A 27 -9.85 8.98 21.39
CA ARG A 27 -8.48 9.47 21.17
C ARG A 27 -7.88 10.01 22.46
N HIS A 28 -8.66 10.78 23.23
CA HIS A 28 -8.22 11.32 24.51
C HIS A 28 -7.94 10.19 25.53
N ASP A 29 -8.74 9.13 25.53
CA ASP A 29 -8.52 7.99 26.40
C ASP A 29 -7.23 7.22 26.02
N ILE A 30 -6.98 7.01 24.72
CA ILE A 30 -5.74 6.38 24.22
C ILE A 30 -4.52 7.20 24.64
N TRP A 31 -4.55 8.51 24.39
CA TRP A 31 -3.46 9.42 24.80
C TRP A 31 -3.25 9.37 26.30
N LEU A 32 -4.32 9.47 27.11
CA LEU A 32 -4.20 9.49 28.57
C LEU A 32 -3.64 8.17 29.11
N TRP A 33 -4.07 7.04 28.54
CA TRP A 33 -3.51 5.73 28.86
C TRP A 33 -2.00 5.70 28.59
N LEU A 34 -1.58 6.12 27.39
CA LEU A 34 -0.16 6.13 27.00
C LEU A 34 0.66 7.13 27.79
N TYR A 35 0.11 8.31 28.08
CA TYR A 35 0.78 9.33 28.88
C TYR A 35 1.04 8.84 30.31
N LEU A 36 0.06 8.15 30.92
CA LEU A 36 0.22 7.53 32.23
C LEU A 36 1.30 6.44 32.22
N ASP A 37 1.28 5.56 31.20
CA ASP A 37 2.26 4.48 31.12
C ASP A 37 3.67 5.00 30.81
N TYR A 38 3.79 5.93 29.85
CA TYR A 38 5.07 6.40 29.32
C TYR A 38 5.72 7.51 30.17
N TYR A 39 4.96 8.54 30.58
CA TYR A 39 5.51 9.69 31.31
C TYR A 39 5.31 9.61 32.83
N LYS A 40 4.36 8.80 33.31
CA LYS A 40 4.11 8.61 34.76
C LYS A 40 4.53 7.25 35.27
N GLU A 41 5.10 6.40 34.40
CA GLU A 41 5.56 5.06 34.75
C GLU A 41 4.49 4.25 35.49
N ALA A 42 3.22 4.41 35.10
CA ALA A 42 2.10 3.77 35.78
C ALA A 42 2.09 2.24 35.63
N ARG A 43 2.88 1.69 34.69
CA ARG A 43 3.03 0.24 34.41
C ARG A 43 1.69 -0.43 34.17
N LEU A 44 0.91 0.15 33.25
CA LEU A 44 -0.41 -0.35 32.90
C LEU A 44 -0.30 -1.66 32.10
N ASP A 45 -1.31 -2.53 32.16
CA ASP A 45 -1.32 -3.73 31.31
C ASP A 45 -1.48 -3.31 29.83
N LEU A 46 -0.41 -3.47 29.05
CA LEU A 46 -0.33 -3.14 27.61
C LEU A 46 -1.51 -3.69 26.80
N LYS A 47 -2.11 -4.82 27.20
CA LYS A 47 -3.26 -5.42 26.51
C LYS A 47 -4.55 -4.63 26.70
N THR A 48 -4.59 -3.68 27.62
CA THR A 48 -5.77 -2.85 27.87
C THR A 48 -5.80 -1.61 27.01
N CYS A 49 -4.65 -1.13 26.51
CA CYS A 49 -4.58 0.05 25.65
C CYS A 49 -5.39 -0.18 24.38
N ASN A 50 -6.30 0.75 24.08
CA ASN A 50 -7.28 0.67 23.00
C ASN A 50 -8.26 -0.52 23.08
N GLY A 51 -8.30 -1.21 24.23
CA GLY A 51 -9.20 -2.33 24.50
C GLY A 51 -10.46 -1.94 25.28
N LEU A 52 -11.35 -2.91 25.50
CA LEU A 52 -12.63 -2.71 26.20
C LEU A 52 -12.46 -2.26 27.66
N THR A 53 -11.37 -2.66 28.31
CA THR A 53 -11.07 -2.37 29.72
C THR A 53 -10.15 -1.16 29.92
N MET A 54 -9.77 -0.46 28.84
CA MET A 54 -8.82 0.67 28.88
C MET A 54 -9.25 1.73 29.91
N ARG A 55 -10.52 2.15 29.88
CA ARG A 55 -11.02 3.23 30.74
C ARG A 55 -11.02 2.84 32.23
N ASP A 56 -11.29 1.57 32.54
CA ASP A 56 -11.20 1.06 33.91
C ASP A 56 -9.75 1.04 34.41
N GLU A 57 -8.80 0.71 33.53
CA GLU A 57 -7.36 0.75 33.83
C GLU A 57 -6.89 2.18 34.17
N ILE A 58 -7.28 3.15 33.33
CA ILE A 58 -6.99 4.58 33.54
C ILE A 58 -7.60 5.03 34.87
N ALA A 59 -8.89 4.76 35.10
CA ALA A 59 -9.58 5.16 36.33
C ALA A 59 -8.90 4.61 37.59
N ARG A 60 -8.44 3.34 37.53
CA ARG A 60 -7.70 2.72 38.64
C ARG A 60 -6.36 3.40 38.89
N SER A 61 -5.61 3.71 37.84
CA SER A 61 -4.32 4.40 37.93
C SER A 61 -4.45 5.82 38.49
N LEU A 62 -5.53 6.52 38.12
CA LEU A 62 -5.76 7.90 38.51
C LEU A 62 -6.34 8.07 39.92
N LYS A 63 -6.96 7.05 40.51
CA LYS A 63 -7.79 7.15 41.73
C LYS A 63 -7.18 8.02 42.85
N ASP A 64 -5.88 7.87 43.10
CA ASP A 64 -5.18 8.56 44.19
C ASP A 64 -4.29 9.73 43.70
N GLN A 65 -4.34 10.08 42.41
CA GLN A 65 -3.50 11.11 41.78
C GLN A 65 -4.22 12.46 41.60
N LYS A 66 -4.86 12.98 42.65
CA LYS A 66 -5.70 14.20 42.56
C LYS A 66 -5.01 15.42 41.94
N LEU A 67 -3.72 15.62 42.24
CA LEU A 67 -2.93 16.72 41.67
C LEU A 67 -2.70 16.56 40.16
N PHE A 68 -2.60 15.33 39.67
CA PHE A 68 -2.46 15.09 38.24
C PHE A 68 -3.82 15.18 37.54
N GLN A 69 -4.89 14.67 38.15
CA GLN A 69 -6.25 14.76 37.62
C GLN A 69 -6.61 16.21 37.22
N SER A 70 -6.27 17.19 38.06
CA SER A 70 -6.53 18.61 37.77
C SER A 70 -5.66 19.21 36.66
N ARG A 71 -4.53 18.58 36.32
CA ARG A 71 -3.61 19.01 35.25
C ARG A 71 -3.91 18.35 33.90
N ILE A 72 -4.73 17.28 33.87
CA ILE A 72 -5.06 16.57 32.62
C ILE A 72 -5.56 17.52 31.52
N PRO A 73 -6.45 18.50 31.76
CA PRO A 73 -6.86 19.44 30.72
C PRO A 73 -5.70 20.27 30.18
N GLN A 74 -4.79 20.72 31.03
CA GLN A 74 -3.61 21.50 30.63
C GLN A 74 -2.64 20.66 29.79
N GLU A 75 -2.43 19.39 30.16
CA GLU A 75 -1.60 18.47 29.37
C GLU A 75 -2.25 18.12 28.03
N LYS A 76 -3.58 18.04 27.97
CA LYS A 76 -4.31 17.89 26.69
C LYS A 76 -4.09 19.09 25.78
N ASP A 77 -4.29 20.31 26.30
CA ASP A 77 -4.11 21.54 25.54
C ASP A 77 -2.65 21.72 25.06
N ARG A 78 -1.70 21.17 25.82
CA ARG A 78 -0.27 21.21 25.49
C ARG A 78 0.12 20.21 24.40
N LEU A 79 -0.46 19.02 24.40
CA LEU A 79 0.01 17.89 23.58
C LEU A 79 -0.89 17.56 22.39
N LEU A 80 -2.20 17.80 22.47
CA LEU A 80 -3.14 17.31 21.48
C LEU A 80 -3.42 18.35 20.39
N LEU A 81 -3.11 18.00 19.15
CA LEU A 81 -3.57 18.77 18.00
C LEU A 81 -5.09 18.62 17.79
N PRO A 82 -5.76 19.61 17.20
CA PRO A 82 -7.13 19.46 16.71
C PRO A 82 -7.27 18.28 15.72
N ASN A 83 -8.43 17.63 15.68
CA ASN A 83 -8.64 16.44 14.84
C ASN A 83 -8.43 16.72 13.35
N GLU A 84 -8.79 17.93 12.92
CA GLU A 84 -8.71 18.42 11.54
C GLU A 84 -7.28 18.34 11.00
N LYS A 85 -6.28 18.48 11.87
CA LYS A 85 -4.86 18.38 11.48
C LYS A 85 -4.41 16.95 11.15
N MET A 86 -5.21 15.93 11.49
CA MET A 86 -4.91 14.51 11.29
C MET A 86 -6.00 13.77 10.49
N GLU A 87 -6.95 14.49 9.89
CA GLU A 87 -8.00 13.88 9.06
C GLU A 87 -7.43 13.21 7.80
N TRP A 88 -6.30 13.68 7.29
CA TRP A 88 -5.63 13.13 6.11
C TRP A 88 -4.98 11.75 6.37
N ILE A 89 -4.79 11.37 7.64
CA ILE A 89 -4.33 10.04 8.03
C ILE A 89 -5.53 9.09 7.99
N THR A 90 -5.46 8.06 7.15
CA THR A 90 -6.55 7.11 6.90
C THR A 90 -6.19 5.70 7.38
N GLU A 91 -7.11 4.76 7.24
CA GLU A 91 -6.86 3.32 7.50
C GLU A 91 -6.20 2.59 6.31
N ASP A 92 -5.71 3.32 5.29
CA ASP A 92 -5.01 2.71 4.16
C ASP A 92 -3.70 2.04 4.62
N GLU A 93 -3.54 0.77 4.27
CA GLU A 93 -2.40 -0.04 4.74
C GLU A 93 -1.05 0.49 4.22
N ARG A 94 -1.03 0.99 2.98
CA ARG A 94 0.19 1.52 2.38
C ARG A 94 0.61 2.82 3.07
N GLN A 95 -0.35 3.73 3.26
CA GLN A 95 -0.15 4.96 4.04
C GLN A 95 0.31 4.63 5.45
N TYR A 96 -0.31 3.64 6.12
CA TYR A 96 0.09 3.23 7.47
C TYR A 96 1.55 2.79 7.54
N ARG A 97 1.99 1.91 6.63
CA ARG A 97 3.37 1.41 6.60
C ARG A 97 4.38 2.52 6.35
N TRP A 98 4.05 3.46 5.46
CA TRP A 98 4.91 4.62 5.18
C TRP A 98 4.97 5.55 6.40
N LEU A 99 3.82 5.98 6.91
CA LEU A 99 3.73 6.91 8.05
C LEU A 99 4.35 6.34 9.32
N LEU A 100 4.22 5.04 9.58
CA LEU A 100 4.82 4.43 10.76
C LEU A 100 6.33 4.70 10.81
N ARG A 101 7.03 4.52 9.68
CA ARG A 101 8.48 4.77 9.60
C ARG A 101 8.80 6.25 9.80
N GLU A 102 8.08 7.13 9.11
CA GLU A 102 8.34 8.58 9.16
C GLU A 102 8.03 9.17 10.55
N ILE A 103 6.93 8.74 11.19
CA ILE A 103 6.58 9.18 12.55
C ILE A 103 7.57 8.63 13.58
N GLU A 104 8.04 7.38 13.45
CA GLU A 104 9.10 6.85 14.31
C GLU A 104 10.40 7.68 14.21
N GLN A 105 10.75 8.17 13.02
CA GLN A 105 11.91 9.04 12.82
C GLN A 105 11.68 10.45 13.36
N MET A 106 10.52 11.04 13.06
CA MET A 106 10.13 12.39 13.49
C MET A 106 10.06 12.50 15.02
N THR A 107 9.46 11.50 15.67
CA THR A 107 9.20 11.55 17.13
C THR A 107 10.28 10.86 17.96
N GLY A 108 11.09 9.99 17.36
CA GLY A 108 11.97 9.06 18.07
C GLY A 108 11.23 8.00 18.89
N LEU A 109 9.89 7.96 18.85
CA LEU A 109 9.05 7.08 19.65
C LEU A 109 8.82 5.75 18.94
N ARG A 110 9.06 4.65 19.65
CA ARG A 110 8.69 3.30 19.21
C ARG A 110 7.79 2.64 20.25
N LEU A 111 6.49 2.65 20.00
CA LEU A 111 5.53 2.06 20.91
C LEU A 111 5.70 0.53 21.00
N PRO A 112 5.56 -0.08 22.19
CA PRO A 112 5.72 -1.53 22.37
C PRO A 112 4.81 -2.36 21.44
N ARG A 113 5.32 -3.51 20.99
CA ARG A 113 4.54 -4.51 20.23
C ARG A 113 3.45 -5.19 21.08
N GLY A 114 3.52 -5.06 22.41
CA GLY A 114 2.52 -5.62 23.34
C GLY A 114 1.19 -4.87 23.36
N LEU A 115 1.10 -3.70 22.73
CA LEU A 115 -0.14 -2.91 22.60
C LEU A 115 -1.04 -3.51 21.50
N VAL A 116 -1.56 -4.71 21.74
CA VAL A 116 -2.20 -5.56 20.71
C VAL A 116 -3.49 -4.98 20.10
N HIS A 117 -4.16 -4.07 20.78
CA HIS A 117 -5.36 -3.39 20.26
C HIS A 117 -5.07 -2.00 19.69
N LEU A 118 -3.86 -1.46 19.86
CA LEU A 118 -3.46 -0.17 19.29
C LEU A 118 -2.76 -0.40 17.94
N THR A 119 -3.56 -0.41 16.88
CA THR A 119 -3.13 -0.68 15.51
C THR A 119 -3.61 0.41 14.55
N GLY A 120 -3.19 0.34 13.29
CA GLY A 120 -3.72 1.20 12.22
C GLY A 120 -3.58 2.70 12.49
N ARG A 121 -4.61 3.45 12.10
CA ARG A 121 -4.65 4.91 12.26
C ARG A 121 -4.48 5.37 13.70
N ASP A 122 -5.15 4.72 14.65
CA ASP A 122 -5.12 5.09 16.07
C ASP A 122 -3.70 5.02 16.63
N ARG A 123 -2.92 4.01 16.21
CA ARG A 123 -1.51 3.90 16.61
C ARG A 123 -0.67 5.08 16.12
N LEU A 124 -0.85 5.51 14.87
CA LEU A 124 -0.09 6.63 14.31
C LEU A 124 -0.43 7.94 15.03
N ILE A 125 -1.73 8.19 15.24
CA ILE A 125 -2.20 9.37 15.96
C ILE A 125 -1.69 9.37 17.40
N ALA A 126 -1.75 8.23 18.07
CA ALA A 126 -1.24 8.08 19.42
C ALA A 126 0.25 8.42 19.54
N MET A 127 1.07 8.09 18.53
CA MET A 127 2.49 8.46 18.50
C MET A 127 2.68 9.97 18.37
N ILE A 128 1.89 10.64 17.54
CA ILE A 128 1.90 12.11 17.39
C ILE A 128 1.41 12.79 18.68
N ASP A 129 0.37 12.25 19.30
CA ASP A 129 -0.21 12.78 20.54
C ASP A 129 0.74 12.64 21.73
N LEU A 130 1.53 11.57 21.77
CA LEU A 130 2.52 11.33 22.83
C LEU A 130 3.82 12.13 22.65
N TRP A 131 4.09 12.61 21.43
CA TRP A 131 5.30 13.35 21.12
C TRP A 131 5.32 14.71 21.84
N ASP A 132 6.31 14.91 22.72
CA ASP A 132 6.38 16.10 23.57
C ASP A 132 7.27 17.18 22.95
N VAL A 133 6.65 18.03 22.13
CA VAL A 133 7.24 19.24 21.52
C VAL A 133 6.20 20.37 21.56
N ASP A 134 6.64 21.59 21.24
CA ASP A 134 5.73 22.73 21.14
C ASP A 134 4.58 22.44 20.16
N LEU A 135 3.37 22.89 20.47
CA LEU A 135 2.18 22.55 19.70
C LEU A 135 2.21 23.14 18.28
N ALA A 136 2.82 24.32 18.09
CA ALA A 136 2.98 24.93 16.77
C ALA A 136 4.04 24.21 15.94
N GLU A 137 5.14 23.78 16.57
CA GLU A 137 6.14 22.91 15.96
C GLU A 137 5.52 21.58 15.52
N LYS A 138 4.80 20.90 16.42
CA LYS A 138 4.06 19.67 16.11
C LYS A 138 3.12 19.84 14.93
N ALA A 139 2.34 20.92 14.91
CA ALA A 139 1.41 21.21 13.82
C ALA A 139 2.13 21.39 12.48
N SER A 140 3.30 22.04 12.50
CA SER A 140 4.12 22.27 11.30
C SER A 140 4.70 20.96 10.78
N GLU A 141 5.22 20.12 11.66
CA GLU A 141 5.81 18.82 11.31
C GLU A 141 4.76 17.82 10.79
N VAL A 142 3.56 17.80 11.38
CA VAL A 142 2.44 17.00 10.85
C VAL A 142 2.00 17.49 9.46
N GLU A 143 2.03 18.80 9.20
CA GLU A 143 1.74 19.33 7.87
C GLU A 143 2.84 18.99 6.86
N LEU A 144 4.12 19.08 7.24
CA LEU A 144 5.24 18.65 6.40
C LEU A 144 5.12 17.16 6.06
N LEU A 145 4.79 16.33 7.04
CA LEU A 145 4.55 14.90 6.85
C LEU A 145 3.40 14.63 5.86
N HIS A 146 2.32 15.42 5.93
CA HIS A 146 1.23 15.35 4.95
C HIS A 146 1.69 15.69 3.54
N LEU A 147 2.44 16.79 3.38
CA LEU A 147 3.00 17.19 2.09
C LEU A 147 3.96 16.14 1.53
N ASP A 148 4.78 15.52 2.37
CA ASP A 148 5.70 14.47 1.97
C ASP A 148 4.96 13.20 1.55
N TRP A 149 3.87 12.85 2.22
CA TRP A 149 2.98 11.78 1.76
C TRP A 149 2.38 12.08 0.38
N LEU A 150 1.92 13.30 0.13
CA LEU A 150 1.40 13.69 -1.18
C LEU A 150 2.47 13.65 -2.28
N ARG A 151 3.69 14.13 -1.99
CA ARG A 151 4.84 14.03 -2.90
C ARG A 151 5.25 12.59 -3.15
N HIS A 152 5.18 11.74 -2.13
CA HIS A 152 5.44 10.30 -2.25
C HIS A 152 4.42 9.66 -3.19
N LYS A 153 3.12 9.89 -2.96
CA LYS A 153 2.03 9.39 -3.79
C LYS A 153 2.09 9.90 -5.24
N ALA A 154 2.55 11.13 -5.48
CA ALA A 154 2.69 11.66 -6.83
C ALA A 154 3.65 10.82 -7.72
N LYS A 155 4.59 10.10 -7.10
CA LYS A 155 5.53 9.19 -7.79
C LYS A 155 4.84 7.93 -8.31
N ASP A 156 3.61 7.62 -7.88
CA ASP A 156 2.84 6.47 -8.35
C ASP A 156 2.57 6.52 -9.85
N SER A 157 2.60 7.72 -10.44
CA SER A 157 2.51 7.93 -11.90
C SER A 157 3.57 7.12 -12.68
N GLU A 158 4.74 6.86 -12.11
CA GLU A 158 5.77 6.00 -12.72
C GLU A 158 5.30 4.55 -12.92
N PHE A 159 4.31 4.13 -12.13
CA PHE A 159 3.75 2.78 -12.10
C PHE A 159 2.36 2.67 -12.74
N GLU A 160 1.83 3.73 -13.34
CA GLU A 160 0.48 3.76 -13.94
C GLU A 160 0.24 2.63 -14.95
N TRP A 161 1.29 2.22 -15.67
CA TRP A 161 1.24 1.11 -16.61
C TRP A 161 0.82 -0.24 -15.99
N PHE A 162 1.02 -0.42 -14.68
CA PHE A 162 0.62 -1.61 -13.93
C PHE A 162 -0.82 -1.53 -13.39
N ALA A 163 -1.44 -0.34 -13.40
CA ALA A 163 -2.82 -0.12 -12.94
C ALA A 163 -3.88 -0.41 -14.02
N ASP A 164 -3.48 -1.06 -15.12
CA ASP A 164 -4.35 -1.40 -16.24
C ASP A 164 -5.47 -2.36 -15.83
N LYS A 165 -6.72 -2.05 -16.18
CA LYS A 165 -7.89 -2.84 -15.76
C LYS A 165 -7.92 -4.26 -16.31
N LYS A 166 -7.30 -4.51 -17.46
CA LYS A 166 -7.37 -5.81 -18.16
C LYS A 166 -6.14 -6.65 -17.89
N ASP A 167 -4.96 -6.04 -17.99
CA ASP A 167 -3.69 -6.73 -17.91
C ASP A 167 -2.89 -6.39 -16.65
N GLY A 168 -3.37 -5.47 -15.80
CA GLY A 168 -2.61 -4.96 -14.65
C GLY A 168 -2.11 -6.04 -13.71
N GLU A 169 -2.96 -6.97 -13.30
CA GLU A 169 -2.58 -8.11 -12.46
C GLU A 169 -1.52 -8.99 -13.12
N LYS A 170 -1.66 -9.29 -14.41
CA LYS A 170 -0.68 -10.08 -15.17
C LYS A 170 0.65 -9.33 -15.33
N ARG A 171 0.61 -8.01 -15.50
CA ARG A 171 1.80 -7.15 -15.53
C ARG A 171 2.49 -7.13 -14.16
N CYS A 172 1.73 -7.08 -13.06
CA CYS A 172 2.25 -7.17 -11.70
C CYS A 172 2.90 -8.54 -11.43
N ALA A 173 2.25 -9.63 -11.83
CA ALA A 173 2.85 -10.97 -11.74
C ALA A 173 4.13 -11.08 -12.59
N CYS A 174 4.16 -10.49 -13.79
CA CYS A 174 5.38 -10.43 -14.61
C CYS A 174 6.49 -9.60 -13.95
N ALA A 175 6.14 -8.51 -13.27
CA ALA A 175 7.06 -7.72 -12.47
C ALA A 175 7.64 -8.56 -11.32
N TRP A 176 6.80 -9.30 -10.61
CA TRP A 176 7.22 -10.20 -9.55
C TRP A 176 8.21 -11.27 -10.03
N GLU A 177 7.90 -11.97 -11.13
CA GLU A 177 8.82 -12.95 -11.73
C GLU A 177 10.19 -12.32 -12.04
N TRP A 178 10.20 -11.09 -12.54
CA TRP A 178 11.44 -10.38 -12.85
C TRP A 178 12.19 -9.98 -11.57
N LEU A 179 11.50 -9.47 -10.55
CA LEU A 179 12.09 -9.09 -9.27
C LEU A 179 12.69 -10.29 -8.55
N GLN A 180 11.98 -11.42 -8.51
CA GLN A 180 12.49 -12.67 -7.94
C GLN A 180 13.79 -13.14 -8.58
N LYS A 181 13.91 -12.97 -9.90
CA LYS A 181 15.07 -13.46 -10.65
C LYS A 181 16.26 -12.49 -10.62
N ASN A 182 16.02 -11.19 -10.60
CA ASN A 182 17.06 -10.19 -10.87
C ASN A 182 17.38 -9.27 -9.69
N TYR A 183 16.49 -9.16 -8.70
CA TYR A 183 16.64 -8.21 -7.60
C TYR A 183 16.64 -8.89 -6.23
N LEU A 184 15.70 -9.81 -6.00
CA LEU A 184 15.57 -10.50 -4.72
C LEU A 184 16.67 -11.55 -4.54
N THR A 185 17.09 -11.73 -3.29
CA THR A 185 17.97 -12.84 -2.91
C THR A 185 17.22 -14.17 -2.98
N PRO A 186 17.91 -15.30 -3.26
CA PRO A 186 17.27 -16.62 -3.33
C PRO A 186 16.50 -17.04 -2.06
N PHE A 187 16.83 -16.45 -0.91
CA PHE A 187 16.20 -16.73 0.38
C PHE A 187 15.17 -15.66 0.80
N SER A 188 14.79 -14.76 -0.11
CA SER A 188 13.78 -13.74 0.16
C SER A 188 12.45 -14.39 0.56
N ARG A 189 11.90 -13.95 1.70
CA ARG A 189 10.57 -14.37 2.19
C ARG A 189 9.46 -13.39 1.80
N GLN A 190 9.74 -12.47 0.88
CA GLN A 190 8.74 -11.51 0.46
C GLN A 190 7.58 -12.22 -0.26
N PRO A 191 6.32 -11.87 0.05
CA PRO A 191 5.17 -12.48 -0.58
C PRO A 191 5.08 -12.10 -2.06
N PRO A 192 4.46 -12.95 -2.90
CA PRO A 192 4.22 -12.62 -4.30
C PRO A 192 3.43 -11.33 -4.50
N ILE A 193 3.86 -10.54 -5.49
CA ILE A 193 3.14 -9.34 -5.93
C ILE A 193 2.16 -9.75 -7.03
N SER A 194 0.88 -9.58 -6.74
CA SER A 194 -0.26 -9.98 -7.58
C SER A 194 -1.03 -8.78 -8.13
N ASN A 195 -0.95 -7.63 -7.47
CA ASN A 195 -1.70 -6.44 -7.84
C ASN A 195 -0.86 -5.16 -7.74
N HIS A 196 -1.45 -4.07 -8.23
CA HIS A 196 -0.79 -2.76 -8.30
C HIS A 196 -0.42 -2.20 -6.92
N GLN A 197 -1.28 -2.37 -5.92
CA GLN A 197 -1.03 -1.84 -4.57
C GLN A 197 0.15 -2.55 -3.90
N GLU A 198 0.21 -3.88 -4.01
CA GLU A 198 1.36 -4.67 -3.54
C GLU A 198 2.66 -4.27 -4.22
N LEU A 199 2.61 -3.96 -5.52
CA LEU A 199 3.77 -3.48 -6.27
C LEU A 199 4.27 -2.14 -5.71
N LEU A 200 3.37 -1.19 -5.49
CA LEU A 200 3.72 0.11 -4.91
C LEU A 200 4.32 -0.06 -3.50
N MET A 201 3.69 -0.88 -2.66
CA MET A 201 4.18 -1.17 -1.31
C MET A 201 5.57 -1.84 -1.31
N PHE A 202 5.91 -2.62 -2.32
CA PHE A 202 7.25 -3.16 -2.51
C PHE A 202 8.26 -2.02 -2.77
N PHE A 203 8.00 -1.16 -3.76
CA PHE A 203 8.91 -0.06 -4.10
C PHE A 203 8.99 1.04 -3.05
N ASP A 204 8.00 1.17 -2.16
CA ASP A 204 8.03 2.07 -1.02
C ASP A 204 9.01 1.62 0.09
N ARG A 205 9.19 0.30 0.22
CA ARG A 205 10.04 -0.31 1.25
C ARG A 205 11.50 -0.37 0.85
N GLU A 206 11.73 -0.60 -0.43
CA GLU A 206 13.07 -0.75 -0.97
C GLU A 206 13.71 0.62 -1.20
N ASP A 207 14.96 0.79 -0.78
CA ASP A 207 15.73 2.02 -1.00
C ASP A 207 16.27 2.07 -2.44
N ILE A 208 15.36 1.99 -3.41
CA ILE A 208 15.70 1.97 -4.84
C ILE A 208 15.68 3.40 -5.37
N GLY A 209 16.86 3.87 -5.78
CA GLY A 209 17.04 5.16 -6.42
C GLY A 209 16.22 5.30 -7.69
N ARG A 210 15.83 6.54 -8.03
CA ARG A 210 14.94 6.84 -9.17
C ARG A 210 15.41 6.26 -10.50
N ASN A 211 16.72 6.34 -10.78
CA ASN A 211 17.30 5.85 -12.03
C ASN A 211 17.22 4.32 -12.12
N GLU A 212 17.55 3.63 -11.03
CA GLU A 212 17.49 2.18 -10.93
C GLU A 212 16.05 1.69 -11.08
N ARG A 213 15.11 2.30 -10.35
CA ARG A 213 13.67 2.02 -10.47
C ARG A 213 13.17 2.16 -11.91
N THR A 214 13.55 3.25 -12.58
CA THR A 214 13.18 3.50 -13.98
C THR A 214 13.72 2.41 -14.90
N ALA A 215 14.98 1.98 -14.68
CA ALA A 215 15.59 0.89 -15.42
C ALA A 215 14.87 -0.45 -15.18
N MET A 216 14.54 -0.76 -13.92
CA MET A 216 13.77 -1.96 -13.56
C MET A 216 12.41 -1.98 -14.26
N ILE A 217 11.64 -0.88 -14.19
CA ILE A 217 10.33 -0.76 -14.84
C ILE A 217 10.45 -0.94 -16.36
N ARG A 218 11.49 -0.37 -16.98
CA ARG A 218 11.75 -0.54 -18.43
C ARG A 218 12.02 -2.01 -18.77
N GLU A 219 12.85 -2.71 -17.99
CA GLU A 219 13.16 -4.12 -18.23
C GLU A 219 11.95 -5.03 -18.03
N ILE A 220 11.12 -4.74 -17.02
CA ILE A 220 9.85 -5.44 -16.79
C ILE A 220 8.92 -5.26 -18.00
N LYS A 221 8.75 -4.00 -18.48
CA LYS A 221 7.96 -3.71 -19.69
C LYS A 221 8.48 -4.48 -20.91
N ARG A 222 9.81 -4.51 -21.11
CA ARG A 222 10.45 -5.26 -22.21
C ARG A 222 10.23 -6.77 -22.10
N ARG A 223 10.28 -7.33 -20.88
CA ARG A 223 9.96 -8.74 -20.63
C ARG A 223 8.50 -9.03 -20.96
N TRP A 224 7.58 -8.19 -20.51
CA TRP A 224 6.16 -8.33 -20.81
C TRP A 224 5.87 -8.31 -22.31
N SER A 225 6.44 -7.36 -23.05
CA SER A 225 6.27 -7.29 -24.50
C SER A 225 6.74 -8.56 -25.21
N ARG A 226 7.85 -9.17 -24.75
CA ARG A 226 8.33 -10.46 -25.27
C ARG A 226 7.36 -11.59 -24.93
N LYS A 227 6.90 -11.70 -23.67
CA LYS A 227 5.93 -12.71 -23.24
C LYS A 227 4.63 -12.62 -24.07
N GLN A 228 4.14 -11.41 -24.30
CA GLN A 228 2.97 -11.16 -25.15
C GLN A 228 3.21 -11.51 -26.63
N PHE A 229 4.42 -11.28 -27.13
CA PHE A 229 4.78 -11.69 -28.48
C PHE A 229 4.82 -13.22 -28.60
N ASP A 230 5.48 -13.90 -27.67
CA ASP A 230 5.59 -15.36 -27.62
C ASP A 230 4.20 -16.02 -27.49
N GLU A 231 3.30 -15.46 -26.66
CA GLU A 231 1.91 -15.94 -26.53
C GLU A 231 1.12 -15.79 -27.85
N ARG A 232 1.33 -14.70 -28.60
CA ARG A 232 0.67 -14.47 -29.90
C ARG A 232 1.29 -15.25 -31.06
N ALA A 233 2.53 -15.68 -30.89
CA ALA A 233 3.30 -16.42 -31.88
C ALA A 233 3.49 -17.89 -31.49
N ALA A 234 2.74 -18.40 -30.50
CA ALA A 234 2.87 -19.76 -30.01
C ALA A 234 2.70 -20.83 -31.12
N ASP A 235 1.85 -20.53 -32.11
CA ASP A 235 1.60 -21.34 -33.31
C ASP A 235 2.42 -20.90 -34.53
N LYS A 236 3.18 -19.80 -34.42
CA LYS A 236 3.85 -19.14 -35.55
C LYS A 236 5.34 -19.04 -35.32
N LYS A 237 6.10 -19.83 -36.07
CA LYS A 237 7.55 -19.72 -36.14
C LYS A 237 7.93 -18.86 -37.34
N GLN A 238 8.68 -17.77 -37.11
CA GLN A 238 9.29 -17.03 -38.21
C GLN A 238 10.39 -17.90 -38.84
N VAL A 239 10.23 -18.24 -40.12
CA VAL A 239 11.22 -18.97 -40.91
C VAL A 239 11.82 -18.01 -41.92
N ASN A 240 13.14 -17.81 -41.87
CA ASN A 240 13.85 -17.05 -42.88
C ASN A 240 14.13 -17.95 -44.08
N VAL A 241 13.42 -17.72 -45.18
CA VAL A 241 13.61 -18.46 -46.44
C VAL A 241 14.27 -17.52 -47.45
N MET A 242 15.42 -17.92 -48.01
CA MET A 242 15.98 -17.24 -49.16
C MET A 242 15.22 -17.67 -50.41
N LEU A 243 14.53 -16.73 -51.05
CA LEU A 243 13.83 -16.92 -52.30
C LEU A 243 14.51 -16.12 -53.40
N SER A 244 14.46 -16.61 -54.64
CA SER A 244 14.97 -15.85 -55.78
C SER A 244 14.14 -14.56 -55.98
N LYS A 245 14.77 -13.53 -56.53
CA LYS A 245 14.08 -12.25 -56.82
C LYS A 245 12.83 -12.47 -57.69
N THR A 246 12.90 -13.40 -58.63
CA THR A 246 11.79 -13.77 -59.51
C THR A 246 10.60 -14.34 -58.73
N VAL A 247 10.86 -15.26 -57.78
CA VAL A 247 9.81 -15.86 -56.94
C VAL A 247 9.17 -14.81 -56.02
N ILE A 248 9.93 -13.83 -55.54
CA ILE A 248 9.38 -12.72 -54.75
C ILE A 248 8.39 -11.89 -55.58
N VAL A 249 8.72 -11.57 -56.83
CA VAL A 249 7.82 -10.83 -57.74
C VAL A 249 6.54 -11.63 -58.02
N GLN A 250 6.65 -12.95 -58.20
CA GLN A 250 5.48 -13.82 -58.38
C GLN A 250 4.60 -13.87 -57.12
N LEU A 251 5.22 -13.95 -55.94
CA LEU A 251 4.51 -13.87 -54.64
C LEU A 251 3.78 -12.54 -54.47
N ASP A 252 4.37 -11.44 -54.92
CA ASP A 252 3.73 -10.12 -54.91
C ASP A 252 2.50 -10.05 -55.80
N ALA A 253 2.62 -10.50 -57.05
CA ALA A 253 1.50 -10.54 -57.97
C ALA A 253 0.35 -11.42 -57.43
N LEU A 254 0.66 -12.56 -56.80
CA LEU A 254 -0.34 -13.44 -56.16
C LEU A 254 -0.98 -12.78 -54.93
N ALA A 255 -0.18 -12.11 -54.10
CA ALA A 255 -0.68 -11.38 -52.93
C ALA A 255 -1.66 -10.27 -53.34
N GLU A 256 -1.32 -9.49 -54.37
CA GLU A 256 -2.19 -8.44 -54.92
C GLU A 256 -3.46 -9.02 -55.56
N ALA A 257 -3.32 -10.03 -56.41
CA ALA A 257 -4.45 -10.65 -57.12
C ALA A 257 -5.49 -11.25 -56.16
N HIS A 258 -5.04 -11.81 -55.03
CA HIS A 258 -5.92 -12.45 -54.05
C HIS A 258 -6.23 -11.58 -52.82
N GLY A 259 -5.68 -10.36 -52.71
CA GLY A 259 -5.87 -9.48 -51.56
C GLY A 259 -5.33 -10.05 -50.24
N MET A 260 -4.32 -10.92 -50.29
CA MET A 260 -3.76 -11.63 -49.14
C MET A 260 -2.33 -11.18 -48.85
N LYS A 261 -1.84 -11.41 -47.63
CA LYS A 261 -0.42 -11.19 -47.31
C LYS A 261 0.43 -12.31 -47.92
N ARG A 262 1.67 -11.99 -48.33
CA ARG A 262 2.65 -12.99 -48.85
C ARG A 262 2.75 -14.25 -47.98
N ALA A 263 2.80 -14.09 -46.65
CA ALA A 263 2.86 -15.21 -45.72
C ALA A 263 1.62 -16.14 -45.79
N GLN A 264 0.43 -15.58 -45.98
CA GLN A 264 -0.80 -16.36 -46.13
C GLN A 264 -0.82 -17.14 -47.45
N ILE A 265 -0.31 -16.53 -48.54
CA ILE A 265 -0.15 -17.23 -49.82
C ILE A 265 0.80 -18.42 -49.66
N ILE A 266 1.95 -18.23 -49.00
CA ILE A 266 2.91 -19.32 -48.74
C ILE A 266 2.28 -20.42 -47.89
N GLU A 267 1.62 -20.08 -46.79
CA GLU A 267 0.95 -21.07 -45.93
C GLU A 267 -0.14 -21.85 -46.68
N ASN A 268 -0.93 -21.18 -47.53
CA ASN A 268 -1.97 -21.84 -48.31
C ASN A 268 -1.38 -22.79 -49.36
N LEU A 269 -0.33 -22.36 -50.09
CA LEU A 269 0.34 -23.21 -51.08
C LEU A 269 0.96 -24.44 -50.42
N VAL A 270 1.66 -24.27 -49.29
CA VAL A 270 2.24 -25.39 -48.53
C VAL A 270 1.15 -26.33 -48.02
N ARG A 271 0.03 -25.79 -47.54
CA ARG A 271 -1.10 -26.60 -47.05
C ARG A 271 -1.77 -27.39 -48.16
N MET A 272 -2.08 -26.74 -49.28
CA MET A 272 -2.66 -27.40 -50.45
C MET A 272 -1.78 -28.54 -50.92
N GLU A 273 -0.46 -28.32 -50.94
CA GLU A 273 0.48 -29.36 -51.34
C GLU A 273 0.59 -30.49 -50.31
N ALA A 274 0.63 -30.17 -49.02
CA ALA A 274 0.67 -31.19 -47.97
C ALA A 274 -0.61 -32.05 -47.89
N GLU A 275 -1.77 -31.47 -48.22
CA GLU A 275 -3.06 -32.17 -48.18
C GLU A 275 -3.35 -32.95 -49.47
N ALA A 276 -2.98 -32.42 -50.63
CA ALA A 276 -3.36 -32.98 -51.93
C ALA A 276 -2.20 -33.68 -52.67
N GLY A 277 -0.94 -33.34 -52.37
CA GLY A 277 0.28 -33.96 -52.94
C GLY A 277 0.37 -33.86 -54.46
N VAL A 278 -0.07 -32.74 -55.05
CA VAL A 278 -0.32 -32.64 -56.50
C VAL A 278 0.89 -32.09 -57.25
N TYR A 279 1.72 -31.27 -56.62
CA TYR A 279 2.74 -30.46 -57.30
C TYR A 279 4.19 -30.85 -56.96
N LEU A 280 4.43 -31.56 -55.85
CA LEU A 280 5.74 -32.06 -55.41
C LEU A 280 5.73 -33.59 -55.40
N THR A 281 5.68 -34.21 -56.58
CA THR A 281 5.97 -35.64 -56.74
C THR A 281 7.48 -35.83 -56.91
N ASP A 282 8.08 -36.72 -56.11
CA ASP A 282 9.51 -37.04 -56.13
C ASP A 282 10.00 -37.46 -57.53
N ASP A 283 11.04 -36.77 -58.03
CA ASP A 283 11.98 -37.28 -59.05
C ASP A 283 13.40 -37.26 -58.44
#